data_AF-A0A2W5A7L3-F1
#
_entry.id   AF-A0A2W5A7L3-F1
#
_cell.length_a   1.000
_cell.length_b   1.000
_cell.length_c   1.000
_cell.angle_alpha   90.00
_cell.angle_beta   90.00
_cell.angle_gamma   90.00
#
_symmetry.space_group_name_H-M   'P 1'
#
loop_
_entity.id
_entity.type
_entity.pdbx_description
1 polymer ?
#
loop_
_entity_poly.entity_id
_entity_poly.type
_entity_poly.pdbx_seq_one_letter_code
_entity_poly.pdbx_strand_id
1 'polypeptide(L)'
;MLLVAAPAIAAPGAQAQFGADARLPARIVVGDSLWNCSGTTCTGPGDARQVAMQRACAILSRTAAVTALSVGDASLDAESLARCNAKAGHASGEVATK
;
A
#
# COMPACT_ATOMS: atom_id res chain seq x y z
N MET A 1 -35.21 -10.93 -18.42
CA MET A 1 -34.43 -11.51 -17.31
C MET A 1 -33.53 -10.42 -16.75
N LEU A 2 -33.84 -9.89 -15.56
CA LEU A 2 -33.00 -8.91 -14.86
C LEU A 2 -31.90 -9.67 -14.11
N LEU A 3 -30.63 -9.46 -14.48
CA LEU A 3 -29.50 -9.95 -13.69
C LEU A 3 -29.31 -8.99 -12.52
N VAL A 4 -29.68 -9.42 -11.31
CA VAL A 4 -29.29 -8.72 -10.08
C VAL A 4 -27.83 -9.03 -9.83
N ALA A 5 -26.94 -8.07 -10.06
CA ALA A 5 -25.55 -8.17 -9.70
C ALA A 5 -25.44 -8.28 -8.17
N ALA A 6 -25.09 -9.47 -7.67
CA ALA A 6 -24.74 -9.63 -6.26
C ALA A 6 -23.52 -8.74 -5.96
N PRO A 7 -23.51 -7.98 -4.84
CA PRO A 7 -22.31 -7.28 -4.43
C PRO A 7 -21.26 -8.35 -4.16
N ALA A 8 -20.21 -8.39 -4.98
CA ALA A 8 -19.03 -9.16 -4.66
C ALA A 8 -18.53 -8.62 -3.31
N ILE A 9 -18.70 -9.41 -2.25
CA ILE A 9 -18.07 -9.13 -0.96
C ILE A 9 -16.58 -9.30 -1.22
N ALA A 10 -15.94 -8.22 -1.65
CA ALA A 10 -14.50 -8.16 -1.79
C ALA A 10 -13.94 -8.46 -0.39
N ALA A 11 -13.06 -9.47 -0.31
CA ALA A 11 -12.21 -9.64 0.87
C ALA A 11 -11.64 -8.27 1.26
N PRO A 12 -11.55 -7.92 2.57
CA PRO A 12 -11.19 -6.57 3.00
C PRO A 12 -9.94 -6.12 2.25
N GLY A 13 -10.17 -5.23 1.28
CA GLY A 13 -9.16 -4.84 0.33
C GLY A 13 -8.12 -4.04 1.09
N ALA A 14 -6.87 -4.47 1.02
CA ALA A 14 -5.79 -3.62 1.44
C ALA A 14 -5.59 -2.53 0.38
N GLN A 15 -5.36 -1.31 0.85
CA GLN A 15 -5.17 -0.14 0.01
C GLN A 15 -3.89 0.57 0.45
N ALA A 16 -3.01 0.82 -0.50
CA ALA A 16 -1.78 1.56 -0.30
C ALA A 16 -1.78 2.78 -1.22
N GLN A 17 -1.42 3.92 -0.65
CA GLN A 17 -1.31 5.18 -1.34
C GLN A 17 0.16 5.60 -1.37
N PHE A 18 0.56 6.20 -2.48
CA PHE A 18 1.92 6.62 -2.74
C PHE A 18 1.98 8.11 -3.05
N GLY A 19 3.19 8.68 -3.02
CA GLY A 19 3.41 10.06 -3.43
C GLY A 19 2.93 10.35 -4.86
N ALA A 20 2.59 11.61 -5.15
CA ALA A 20 2.05 12.03 -6.45
C ALA A 20 2.99 11.71 -7.63
N ASP A 21 4.30 11.75 -7.40
CA ASP A 21 5.34 11.49 -8.39
C ASP A 21 5.70 10.00 -8.51
N ALA A 22 5.02 9.12 -7.78
CA ALA A 22 5.30 7.69 -7.78
C ALA A 22 4.98 7.06 -9.13
N ARG A 23 5.99 6.48 -9.78
CA ARG A 23 5.82 5.60 -10.94
C ARG A 23 5.66 4.15 -10.48
N LEU A 24 4.41 3.74 -10.33
CA LEU A 24 4.05 2.38 -9.95
C LEU A 24 3.87 1.50 -11.20
N PRO A 25 4.31 0.23 -11.17
CA PRO A 25 3.93 -0.73 -12.19
C PRO A 25 2.45 -1.08 -12.04
N ALA A 26 1.81 -1.57 -13.10
CA ALA A 26 0.38 -1.94 -13.06
C ALA A 26 0.07 -3.02 -12.01
N ARG A 27 1.05 -3.85 -11.66
CA ARG A 27 0.93 -4.91 -10.66
C ARG A 27 2.21 -5.04 -9.83
N ILE A 28 2.06 -5.29 -8.54
CA ILE A 28 3.15 -5.53 -7.59
C ILE A 28 2.87 -6.83 -6.86
N VAL A 29 3.89 -7.66 -6.67
CA VAL A 29 3.80 -8.87 -5.84
C VAL A 29 4.30 -8.53 -4.44
N VAL A 30 3.45 -8.75 -3.44
CA VAL A 30 3.72 -8.49 -2.03
C VAL A 30 3.61 -9.81 -1.26
N GLY A 31 4.74 -10.45 -1.01
CA GLY A 31 4.75 -11.83 -0.52
C GLY A 31 4.12 -12.75 -1.54
N ASP A 32 3.04 -13.42 -1.16
CA ASP A 32 2.26 -14.35 -1.99
C ASP A 32 1.03 -13.68 -2.63
N SER A 33 0.84 -12.38 -2.39
CA SER A 33 -0.33 -11.61 -2.82
C SER A 33 -0.03 -10.70 -3.99
N LEU A 34 -0.90 -10.73 -5.01
CA LEU A 34 -0.84 -9.80 -6.13
C LEU A 34 -1.64 -8.53 -5.84
N TRP A 35 -0.96 -7.39 -5.92
CA TRP A 35 -1.54 -6.06 -5.81
C TRP A 35 -1.68 -5.44 -7.20
N ASN A 36 -2.80 -4.79 -7.45
CA ASN A 36 -3.06 -4.06 -8.68
C ASN A 36 -2.95 -2.57 -8.40
N CYS A 37 -2.19 -1.85 -9.21
CA CYS A 37 -1.97 -0.43 -9.04
C CYS A 37 -2.62 0.36 -10.16
N SER A 38 -3.26 1.47 -9.79
CA SER A 38 -3.86 2.44 -10.68
C SER A 38 -3.45 3.85 -10.23
N GLY A 39 -2.71 4.56 -11.08
CA GLY A 39 -2.11 5.85 -10.73
C GLY A 39 -1.15 5.70 -9.55
N THR A 40 -1.46 6.35 -8.43
CA THR A 40 -0.68 6.36 -7.19
C THR A 40 -1.31 5.50 -6.08
N THR A 41 -2.28 4.66 -6.42
CA THR A 41 -2.96 3.78 -5.46
C THR A 41 -2.81 2.33 -5.88
N CYS A 42 -2.40 1.46 -4.95
CA CYS A 42 -2.39 0.02 -5.14
C CYS A 42 -3.41 -0.64 -4.22
N THR A 43 -4.16 -1.59 -4.75
CA THR A 43 -5.11 -2.40 -3.98
C THR A 43 -4.79 -3.88 -4.12
N GLY A 44 -4.98 -4.64 -3.06
CA GLY A 44 -4.68 -6.06 -3.07
C GLY A 44 -5.30 -6.80 -1.88
N PRO A 45 -5.10 -8.11 -1.82
CA PRO A 45 -5.38 -8.85 -0.60
C PRO A 45 -4.39 -8.40 0.48
N GLY A 46 -4.90 -8.10 1.67
CA GLY A 46 -4.04 -7.87 2.81
C GLY A 46 -4.70 -8.26 4.11
N ASP A 47 -3.92 -8.14 5.16
CA ASP A 47 -4.18 -8.73 6.46
C ASP A 47 -4.03 -7.62 7.51
N ALA A 48 -5.07 -7.38 8.31
CA ALA A 48 -5.12 -6.27 9.27
C ALA A 48 -4.17 -6.45 10.47
N ARG A 49 -3.47 -7.59 10.53
CA ARG A 49 -2.42 -7.83 11.54
C ARG A 49 -1.26 -6.86 11.31
N GLN A 50 -0.87 -6.14 12.36
CA GLN A 50 0.19 -5.12 12.32
C GLN A 50 1.48 -5.61 11.64
N VAL A 51 1.94 -6.82 11.98
CA VAL A 51 3.14 -7.43 11.37
C VAL A 51 2.98 -7.65 9.85
N ALA A 52 1.78 -8.01 9.39
CA ALA A 52 1.49 -8.20 7.98
C ALA A 52 1.45 -6.86 7.24
N MET A 53 0.81 -5.84 7.84
CA MET A 53 0.80 -4.48 7.30
C MET A 53 2.21 -3.89 7.20
N GLN A 54 3.05 -4.08 8.22
CA GLN A 54 4.46 -3.66 8.19
C GLN A 54 5.25 -4.35 7.08
N ARG A 55 5.06 -5.67 6.89
CA ARG A 55 5.68 -6.42 5.78
C ARG A 55 5.21 -5.91 4.42
N ALA A 56 3.90 -5.69 4.26
CA ALA A 56 3.33 -5.15 3.03
C ALA A 56 3.93 -3.77 2.71
N CYS A 57 3.96 -2.87 3.70
CA CYS A 57 4.63 -1.59 3.56
C CYS A 57 6.10 -1.76 3.13
N ALA A 58 6.87 -2.62 3.80
CA ALA A 58 8.30 -2.79 3.52
C ALA A 58 8.60 -3.29 2.09
N ILE A 59 7.65 -3.97 1.45
CA ILE A 59 7.78 -4.40 0.05
C ILE A 59 7.31 -3.30 -0.89
N LEU A 60 6.15 -2.69 -0.63
CA LEU A 60 5.58 -1.62 -1.44
C LEU A 60 6.49 -0.39 -1.48
N SER A 61 7.11 -0.05 -0.35
CA SER A 61 8.08 1.03 -0.22
C SER A 61 9.33 0.83 -1.07
N ARG A 62 9.63 -0.37 -1.58
CA ARG A 62 10.76 -0.56 -2.52
C ARG A 62 10.50 0.05 -3.89
N THR A 63 9.23 0.25 -4.24
CA THR A 63 8.82 0.82 -5.52
C THR A 63 8.73 2.33 -5.43
N ALA A 64 8.11 2.85 -4.37
CA ALA A 64 7.96 4.28 -4.10
C ALA A 64 7.57 4.50 -2.64
N ALA A 65 7.73 5.72 -2.14
CA ALA A 65 7.33 6.10 -0.78
C ALA A 65 5.82 5.89 -0.55
N VAL A 66 5.48 5.14 0.49
CA VAL A 66 4.09 4.86 0.90
C VAL A 66 3.60 5.98 1.83
N THR A 67 2.54 6.67 1.44
CA THR A 67 1.95 7.78 2.20
C THR A 67 0.80 7.33 3.09
N ALA A 68 0.11 6.25 2.72
CA ALA A 68 -0.93 5.63 3.54
C ALA A 68 -1.01 4.13 3.24
N LEU A 69 -1.32 3.32 4.26
CA LEU A 69 -1.65 1.91 4.11
C LEU A 69 -2.81 1.56 5.03
N SER A 70 -3.86 0.97 4.49
CA SER A 70 -5.03 0.50 5.25
C SER A 70 -5.47 -0.88 4.81
N VAL A 71 -6.08 -1.63 5.72
CA VAL A 71 -6.67 -2.94 5.50
C VAL A 71 -7.99 -3.00 6.26
N GLY A 72 -9.12 -2.91 5.55
CA GLY A 72 -10.42 -2.73 6.20
C GLY A 72 -10.42 -1.48 7.09
N ASP A 73 -10.82 -1.62 8.35
CA ASP A 73 -10.84 -0.54 9.35
C ASP A 73 -9.46 -0.28 10.01
N ALA A 74 -8.45 -1.12 9.75
CA ALA A 74 -7.11 -0.94 10.29
C ALA A 74 -6.26 -0.06 9.37
N SER A 75 -5.55 0.91 9.94
CA SER A 75 -4.59 1.75 9.23
C SER A 75 -3.20 1.66 9.87
N LEU A 76 -2.17 1.72 9.03
CA LEU A 76 -0.79 1.78 9.49
C LEU A 76 -0.50 3.21 9.95
N ASP A 77 -0.03 3.36 11.19
CA ASP A 77 0.29 4.67 11.76
C ASP A 77 1.49 5.33 11.07
N ALA A 78 1.61 6.66 11.23
CA ALA A 78 2.64 7.46 10.60
C ALA A 78 4.07 7.04 11.00
N GLU A 79 4.29 6.60 12.25
CA GLU A 79 5.60 6.17 12.72
C GLU A 79 6.01 4.83 12.07
N SER A 80 5.05 3.91 11.94
CA SER A 80 5.24 2.64 11.22
C SER A 80 5.48 2.87 9.71
N LEU A 81 4.77 3.80 9.08
CA LEU A 81 5.00 4.20 7.69
C LEU A 81 6.39 4.81 7.49
N ALA A 82 6.79 5.75 8.36
CA ALA A 82 8.11 6.39 8.31
C ALA A 82 9.24 5.36 8.47
N ARG A 83 9.13 4.43 9.43
CA ARG A 83 10.11 3.35 9.65
C ARG A 83 10.26 2.44 8.43
N CYS A 84 9.14 2.12 7.79
CA CYS A 84 9.13 1.29 6.60
C CYS A 84 9.77 2.01 5.40
N ASN A 85 9.38 3.27 5.13
CA ASN A 85 9.93 4.06 4.03
C ASN A 85 11.43 4.33 4.23
N ALA A 86 11.87 4.61 5.46
CA ALA A 86 13.29 4.79 5.79
C ALA A 86 14.14 3.54 5.47
N LYS A 87 13.60 2.33 5.72
CA LYS A 87 14.28 1.07 5.35
C LYS A 87 14.46 0.91 3.85
N ALA A 88 13.57 1.49 3.03
CA ALA A 88 13.67 1.48 1.58
C ALA A 88 14.51 2.64 1.02
N GLY A 89 15.10 3.50 1.86
CA GLY A 89 15.84 4.69 1.43
C GLY A 89 14.95 5.87 1.05
N HIS A 90 13.63 5.74 1.17
CA HIS A 90 12.70 6.86 1.15
C HIS A 90 12.63 7.47 2.54
N ALA A 91 13.74 8.03 3.02
CA ALA A 91 13.64 8.95 4.13
C ALA A 91 12.67 10.05 3.69
N SER A 92 11.69 10.36 4.53
CA SER A 92 10.89 11.58 4.41
C SER A 92 11.84 12.77 4.52
N GLY A 93 12.54 13.10 3.43
CA GLY A 93 13.16 14.41 3.28
C GLY A 93 12.02 15.42 3.29
N GLU A 94 11.96 16.41 4.17
CA GLU A 94 13.05 17.34 4.45
C GLU A 94 13.96 17.46 3.22
N VAL A 95 13.51 18.35 2.33
CA VAL A 95 14.32 19.08 1.36
C VAL A 95 15.82 18.99 1.68
N ALA A 96 16.57 18.18 0.92
CA ALA A 96 18.01 18.30 0.86
C ALA A 96 18.36 19.59 0.11
N THR A 97 18.32 20.71 0.83
CA THR A 97 19.00 21.95 0.46
C THR A 97 20.20 22.08 1.39
N LYS A 98 21.39 21.67 0.94
CA LYS A 98 22.65 22.41 1.10
C LYS A 98 23.76 21.80 0.26
#